data_AF-B8C0H3-F1
#
_entry.id   AF-B8C0H3-F1
#
_cell.length_a   1.000
_cell.length_b   1.000
_cell.length_c   1.000
_cell.angle_alpha   90.00
_cell.angle_beta   90.00
_cell.angle_gamma   90.00
#
_symmetry.space_group_name_H-M   'P 1'
#
loop_
_entity.id
_entity.type
_entity.pdbx_description
1 polymer ?
#
loop_
_entity_poly.entity_id
_entity_poly.type
_entity_poly.pdbx_seq_one_letter_code
_entity_poly.pdbx_strand_id
1 'polypeptide(L)'
;MAAYLKRAAMIRSVRSHASSLLPSLASSTLPSASTPLIGNFISLNACNTLLDRWLSSSAGNVEVTKTSRSSSKKIKPSPPAFNYTPLFDSAPDTTTSYRQILPSSAVETVSLPDGTSLLRVSEEALRTLSSTAFEDIAHLLRPAHLAQLRKILDDPEASDNDRFVAMELLKNANIASGRILPGCQDTGTAIVMGKRGHLVLTDGNDEEHLSGGAYDAYTRSNLRYSQVAPVSMFEEKNTGTNLPAQVDIFGAKGDEYNFLFIAKGGGSANKTFLYQQTKALLNTGSLDAFLKEKIKTIGTSACPPYHLAVVIGGLSAEQNLKTVKLASTKYYDTLPTEGDPNGSGRAFRDVEWEEHILEMTRNLGIGAQFGGKYFCHDVRVVRLPRHGASCPVGIGVSCSADRQVKGKITKDGVFIEELETDVSKYLPDVTEKDLAGATAEDVVKIDLNSMTMAELRETLSQHPVRTRLSLTGTIVVARDIAHAKMLHKIESGEGLPEYAKNNIIYYAGPAKTPEGYASGSFGPTTAGRMDAYVDKFMEHGGSFVTLAKGNRSRQVTNACKKYGGFYLGSIGGPAAILAKNCIKNVEVLDNEEDGMEAVWKIDVEDFPAFIVVDDKGDDFFKEWLG
;
A
#
# COMPACT_ATOMS: atom_id res chain seq x y z
N MET A 1 -27.75 45.62 -19.15
CA MET A 1 -28.76 45.48 -18.09
C MET A 1 -30.22 45.58 -18.57
N ALA A 2 -30.55 45.24 -19.83
CA ALA A 2 -31.95 45.17 -20.30
C ALA A 2 -32.28 43.94 -21.17
N ALA A 3 -31.37 42.96 -21.26
CA ALA A 3 -31.60 41.70 -21.99
C ALA A 3 -31.46 40.45 -21.10
N TYR A 4 -31.35 40.62 -19.78
CA TYR A 4 -31.27 39.53 -18.80
C TYR A 4 -32.53 39.41 -17.91
N LEU A 5 -33.55 40.24 -18.15
CA LEU A 5 -34.76 40.35 -17.33
C LEU A 5 -36.04 39.79 -17.98
N LYS A 6 -35.93 38.98 -19.06
CA LYS A 6 -37.10 38.32 -19.68
C LYS A 6 -37.09 36.78 -19.66
N ARG A 7 -36.13 36.15 -18.95
CA ARG A 7 -36.10 34.68 -18.74
C ARG A 7 -36.32 34.22 -17.29
N ALA A 8 -36.62 35.13 -16.36
CA ALA A 8 -36.83 34.82 -14.95
C ALA A 8 -38.32 34.85 -14.51
N ALA A 9 -39.27 34.75 -15.45
CA ALA A 9 -40.72 34.85 -15.16
C ALA A 9 -41.53 33.57 -15.52
N MET A 10 -40.88 32.41 -15.67
CA MET A 10 -41.60 31.15 -15.98
C MET A 10 -41.07 29.94 -15.21
N ILE A 11 -40.59 30.13 -13.98
CA ILE A 11 -40.39 29.06 -12.98
C ILE A 11 -40.77 29.62 -11.60
N ARG A 12 -42.05 30.00 -11.45
CA ARG A 12 -42.72 30.27 -10.17
C ARG A 12 -44.16 29.79 -10.26
N SER A 13 -44.33 28.48 -10.31
CA SER A 13 -45.52 27.76 -9.89
C SER A 13 -45.06 26.33 -9.64
N VAL A 14 -45.58 25.69 -8.60
CA VAL A 14 -45.08 24.45 -7.97
C VAL A 14 -43.95 24.66 -6.95
N ARG A 15 -44.25 25.42 -5.90
CA ARG A 15 -43.75 25.21 -4.52
C ARG A 15 -44.58 26.05 -3.54
N SER A 16 -45.76 25.54 -3.20
CA SER A 16 -46.41 25.80 -1.91
C SER A 16 -47.28 24.59 -1.59
N HIS A 17 -47.36 24.24 -0.30
CA HIS A 17 -48.01 23.06 0.31
C HIS A 17 -47.09 21.86 0.59
N ALA A 18 -46.18 22.05 1.55
CA ALA A 18 -45.84 21.00 2.51
C ALA A 18 -45.13 21.62 3.71
N SER A 19 -45.89 22.09 4.69
CA SER A 19 -45.43 22.28 6.06
C SER A 19 -46.65 22.46 6.96
N SER A 20 -47.02 21.41 7.68
CA SER A 20 -47.29 21.47 9.12
C SER A 20 -47.90 20.15 9.62
N LEU A 21 -47.36 19.68 10.76
CA LEU A 21 -47.98 18.82 11.78
C LEU A 21 -47.98 17.29 11.55
N LEU A 22 -46.94 16.65 12.09
CA LEU A 22 -47.07 15.43 12.89
C LEU A 22 -47.33 15.87 14.36
N PRO A 23 -48.10 15.08 15.14
CA PRO A 23 -47.39 14.29 16.15
C PRO A 23 -47.96 12.90 16.46
N SER A 24 -47.06 12.11 17.06
CA SER A 24 -47.26 11.07 18.09
C SER A 24 -47.56 9.62 17.69
N LEU A 25 -46.66 8.78 18.21
CA LEU A 25 -46.72 7.33 18.39
C LEU A 25 -47.83 6.92 19.37
N ALA A 26 -48.46 5.77 19.14
CA ALA A 26 -48.41 4.59 20.03
C ALA A 26 -49.58 3.61 19.79
N SER A 27 -49.27 2.30 19.90
CA SER A 27 -50.19 1.15 20.08
C SER A 27 -51.09 0.82 18.87
N SER A 28 -51.50 -0.40 18.55
CA SER A 28 -51.34 -1.76 19.09
C SER A 28 -51.91 -2.73 18.04
N THR A 29 -51.65 -4.03 18.22
CA THR A 29 -52.41 -5.18 17.69
C THR A 29 -52.34 -5.53 16.19
N LEU A 30 -51.68 -6.67 15.91
CA LEU A 30 -52.02 -7.60 14.82
C LEU A 30 -53.37 -8.27 15.13
N PRO A 31 -54.18 -8.64 14.12
CA PRO A 31 -54.24 -10.08 13.79
C PRO A 31 -54.50 -10.45 12.31
N SER A 32 -53.90 -11.58 11.92
CA SER A 32 -54.40 -12.74 11.15
C SER A 32 -55.16 -12.63 9.82
N ALA A 33 -54.86 -13.64 8.98
CA ALA A 33 -55.68 -14.30 7.93
C ALA A 33 -55.73 -13.62 6.54
N SER A 34 -55.82 -14.29 5.39
CA SER A 34 -55.53 -15.65 4.91
C SER A 34 -55.95 -15.68 3.42
N THR A 35 -55.07 -16.16 2.51
CA THR A 35 -55.40 -16.82 1.22
C THR A 35 -55.97 -15.98 0.03
N PRO A 36 -55.99 -16.50 -1.24
CA PRO A 36 -55.06 -16.09 -2.31
C PRO A 36 -55.76 -15.45 -3.53
N LEU A 37 -55.00 -14.84 -4.44
CA LEU A 37 -55.53 -14.33 -5.72
C LEU A 37 -54.92 -15.05 -6.94
N ILE A 38 -55.86 -15.61 -7.70
CA ILE A 38 -55.78 -16.25 -9.01
C ILE A 38 -55.40 -15.21 -10.08
N GLY A 39 -54.61 -15.63 -11.07
CA GLY A 39 -54.16 -14.79 -12.17
C GLY A 39 -55.22 -14.47 -13.22
N ASN A 40 -54.92 -13.50 -14.08
CA ASN A 40 -55.34 -13.51 -15.49
C ASN A 40 -54.53 -12.53 -16.34
N PHE A 41 -54.13 -13.02 -17.51
CA PHE A 41 -53.48 -12.33 -18.63
C PHE A 41 -54.44 -11.31 -19.28
N ILE A 42 -53.94 -10.14 -19.70
CA ILE A 42 -54.59 -9.28 -20.70
C ILE A 42 -53.54 -8.83 -21.74
N SER A 43 -53.92 -9.01 -23.01
CA SER A 43 -53.15 -8.73 -24.23
C SER A 43 -53.36 -7.29 -24.72
N LEU A 44 -52.30 -6.66 -25.23
CA LEU A 44 -52.29 -5.35 -25.90
C LEU A 44 -52.72 -5.46 -27.38
N ASN A 45 -53.80 -4.78 -27.76
CA ASN A 45 -54.09 -4.38 -29.14
C ASN A 45 -55.16 -3.28 -29.15
N ALA A 46 -54.77 -2.02 -29.37
CA ALA A 46 -55.61 -0.94 -29.95
C ALA A 46 -54.88 0.42 -29.90
N CYS A 47 -54.13 0.77 -30.95
CA CYS A 47 -53.85 2.18 -31.26
C CYS A 47 -53.38 2.31 -32.72
N ASN A 48 -54.31 2.19 -33.67
CA ASN A 48 -54.09 2.50 -35.08
C ASN A 48 -55.43 2.85 -35.72
N THR A 49 -55.90 4.09 -35.56
CA THR A 49 -56.95 4.71 -36.40
C THR A 49 -57.09 6.19 -36.06
N LEU A 50 -56.08 7.02 -36.36
CA LEU A 50 -56.24 8.48 -36.38
C LEU A 50 -55.38 9.18 -37.46
N LEU A 51 -54.55 8.44 -38.22
CA LEU A 51 -53.65 9.00 -39.23
C LEU A 51 -54.20 8.96 -40.67
N ASP A 52 -55.20 8.12 -40.94
CA ASP A 52 -55.71 7.86 -42.31
C ASP A 52 -56.74 8.87 -42.82
N ARG A 53 -57.01 9.96 -42.09
CA ARG A 53 -58.06 10.93 -42.47
C ARG A 53 -57.55 12.29 -42.97
N TRP A 54 -56.24 12.47 -43.15
CA TRP A 54 -55.67 13.77 -43.53
C TRP A 54 -54.90 13.80 -44.88
N LEU A 55 -54.76 12.66 -45.56
CA LEU A 55 -53.95 12.55 -46.80
C LEU A 55 -54.75 12.35 -48.10
N SER A 56 -56.03 12.71 -48.13
CA SER A 56 -56.87 12.56 -49.33
C SER A 56 -57.66 13.83 -49.70
N SER A 57 -56.99 14.93 -50.03
CA SER A 57 -57.56 15.99 -50.89
C SER A 57 -56.54 17.08 -51.18
N SER A 58 -55.72 16.92 -52.23
CA SER A 58 -55.03 18.00 -52.97
C SER A 58 -54.26 17.39 -54.15
N ALA A 59 -54.96 17.07 -55.23
CA ALA A 59 -54.33 16.68 -56.49
C ALA A 59 -54.05 17.94 -57.31
N GLY A 60 -52.79 18.18 -57.64
CA GLY A 60 -52.32 19.19 -58.58
C GLY A 60 -51.00 18.74 -59.20
N ASN A 61 -51.03 18.45 -60.50
CA ASN A 61 -49.95 17.87 -61.29
C ASN A 61 -48.68 18.74 -61.31
N VAL A 62 -47.54 18.15 -60.93
CA VAL A 62 -46.21 18.60 -61.35
C VAL A 62 -45.42 17.37 -61.79
N GLU A 63 -45.04 17.38 -63.07
CA GLU A 63 -44.14 16.41 -63.69
C GLU A 63 -42.74 16.55 -63.06
N VAL A 64 -42.32 15.55 -62.27
CA VAL A 64 -40.95 15.44 -61.78
C VAL A 64 -40.31 14.24 -62.43
N THR A 65 -39.29 14.51 -63.24
CA THR A 65 -38.40 13.53 -63.88
C THR A 65 -37.88 12.51 -62.85
N LYS A 66 -38.24 11.24 -63.03
CA LYS A 66 -37.72 10.11 -62.24
C LYS A 66 -36.24 9.92 -62.56
N THR A 67 -35.37 10.58 -61.80
CA THR A 67 -34.00 10.11 -61.62
C THR A 67 -34.04 8.97 -60.61
N SER A 68 -33.78 7.73 -61.07
CA SER A 68 -33.65 6.57 -60.20
C SER A 68 -32.40 6.70 -59.34
N ARG A 69 -32.51 7.33 -58.17
CA ARG A 69 -31.51 7.15 -57.11
C ARG A 69 -31.71 5.74 -56.57
N SER A 70 -30.80 4.82 -56.91
CA SER A 70 -30.70 3.53 -56.24
C SER A 70 -30.41 3.81 -54.77
N SER A 71 -31.43 3.71 -53.92
CA SER A 71 -31.24 3.68 -52.47
C SER A 71 -30.62 2.32 -52.14
N SER A 72 -29.29 2.24 -52.20
CA SER A 72 -28.56 1.17 -51.54
C SER A 72 -28.92 1.26 -50.06
N LYS A 73 -29.86 0.44 -49.60
CA LYS A 73 -30.08 0.20 -48.17
C LYS A 73 -28.72 -0.20 -47.63
N LYS A 74 -28.02 0.73 -46.95
CA LYS A 74 -26.79 0.41 -46.23
C LYS A 74 -27.18 -0.67 -45.23
N ILE A 75 -26.83 -1.91 -45.53
CA ILE A 75 -27.02 -3.06 -44.66
C ILE A 75 -26.30 -2.68 -43.36
N LYS A 76 -27.05 -2.57 -42.26
CA LYS A 76 -26.41 -2.39 -40.95
C LYS A 76 -25.46 -3.58 -40.77
N PRO A 77 -24.18 -3.33 -40.46
CA PRO A 77 -23.26 -4.44 -40.21
C PRO A 77 -23.86 -5.33 -39.13
N SER A 78 -23.85 -6.64 -39.36
CA SER A 78 -24.25 -7.61 -38.36
C SER A 78 -23.42 -7.41 -37.09
N PRO A 79 -23.99 -7.59 -35.89
CA PRO A 79 -23.20 -7.52 -34.67
C PRO A 79 -22.04 -8.51 -34.74
N PRO A 80 -20.87 -8.18 -34.17
CA PRO A 80 -19.76 -9.11 -34.11
C PRO A 80 -20.16 -10.39 -33.36
N ALA A 81 -19.55 -11.52 -33.72
CA ALA A 81 -19.75 -12.78 -33.01
C ALA A 81 -19.26 -12.65 -31.55
N PHE A 82 -19.94 -13.34 -30.63
CA PHE A 82 -19.52 -13.38 -29.24
C PHE A 82 -18.19 -14.14 -29.11
N ASN A 83 -17.20 -13.49 -28.49
CA ASN A 83 -15.92 -14.09 -28.15
C ASN A 83 -15.55 -13.68 -26.72
N TYR A 84 -15.41 -14.66 -25.83
CA TYR A 84 -15.01 -14.42 -24.45
C TYR A 84 -13.49 -14.49 -24.33
N THR A 85 -12.90 -13.45 -23.73
CA THR A 85 -11.49 -13.43 -23.35
C THR A 85 -11.38 -12.94 -21.91
N PRO A 86 -10.66 -13.66 -21.03
CA PRO A 86 -10.44 -13.19 -19.68
C PRO A 86 -9.64 -11.88 -19.72
N LEU A 87 -9.95 -10.96 -18.81
CA LEU A 87 -9.20 -9.71 -18.67
C LEU A 87 -7.73 -9.98 -18.35
N PHE A 88 -7.48 -10.92 -17.43
CA PHE A 88 -6.13 -11.32 -17.03
C PHE A 88 -5.85 -12.74 -17.56
N ASP A 89 -5.18 -12.81 -18.71
CA ASP A 89 -4.86 -14.05 -19.41
C ASP A 89 -3.41 -14.48 -19.11
N SER A 90 -3.10 -14.61 -17.82
CA SER A 90 -1.75 -14.96 -17.36
C SER A 90 -1.39 -16.40 -17.74
N ALA A 91 -0.19 -16.60 -18.27
CA ALA A 91 0.36 -17.94 -18.42
C ALA A 91 0.59 -18.60 -17.04
N PRO A 92 0.56 -19.94 -16.95
CA PRO A 92 0.90 -20.66 -15.73
C PRO A 92 2.27 -20.23 -15.20
N ASP A 93 2.35 -19.99 -13.90
CA ASP A 93 3.62 -19.70 -13.25
C ASP A 93 4.42 -20.99 -13.06
N THR A 94 5.57 -21.06 -13.73
CA THR A 94 6.51 -22.18 -13.69
C THR A 94 7.80 -21.83 -12.94
N THR A 95 7.91 -20.61 -12.43
CA THR A 95 9.13 -20.07 -11.83
C THR A 95 9.13 -20.14 -10.30
N THR A 96 7.95 -20.10 -9.68
CA THR A 96 7.84 -20.20 -8.23
C THR A 96 8.11 -21.63 -7.76
N SER A 97 9.11 -21.78 -6.90
CA SER A 97 9.37 -23.05 -6.18
C SER A 97 8.48 -23.14 -4.95
N TYR A 98 8.01 -24.35 -4.63
CA TYR A 98 7.10 -24.60 -3.51
C TYR A 98 7.65 -25.71 -2.61
N ARG A 99 7.55 -25.49 -1.30
CA ARG A 99 7.76 -26.51 -0.27
C ARG A 99 6.43 -27.02 0.27
N GLN A 100 6.35 -28.32 0.53
CA GLN A 100 5.17 -28.92 1.16
C GLN A 100 5.19 -28.65 2.67
N ILE A 101 4.05 -28.24 3.23
CA ILE A 101 3.90 -27.96 4.67
C ILE A 101 2.94 -28.93 5.36
N LEU A 102 1.99 -29.50 4.60
CA LEU A 102 1.17 -30.61 5.07
C LEU A 102 1.10 -31.68 3.96
N PRO A 103 1.18 -32.98 4.33
CA PRO A 103 1.14 -34.08 3.37
C PRO A 103 -0.25 -34.26 2.75
N SER A 104 -0.37 -35.13 1.76
CA SER A 104 -1.65 -35.47 1.11
C SER A 104 -2.70 -36.02 2.09
N SER A 105 -2.29 -36.61 3.22
CA SER A 105 -3.23 -37.07 4.26
C SER A 105 -3.96 -35.94 5.00
N ALA A 106 -3.53 -34.68 4.82
CA ALA A 106 -4.20 -33.51 5.41
C ALA A 106 -5.34 -32.95 4.53
N VAL A 107 -5.56 -33.55 3.35
CA VAL A 107 -6.66 -33.22 2.44
C VAL A 107 -7.42 -34.50 2.08
N GLU A 108 -8.67 -34.35 1.65
CA GLU A 108 -9.51 -35.50 1.28
C GLU A 108 -10.02 -35.34 -0.15
N THR A 109 -9.98 -36.42 -0.93
CA THR A 109 -10.64 -36.47 -2.23
C THR A 109 -12.00 -37.15 -2.08
N VAL A 110 -13.07 -36.46 -2.46
CA VAL A 110 -14.45 -36.95 -2.38
C VAL A 110 -14.95 -37.24 -3.79
N SER A 111 -15.28 -38.50 -4.07
CA SER A 111 -15.91 -38.89 -5.34
C SER A 111 -17.43 -38.74 -5.27
N LEU A 112 -18.01 -38.04 -6.24
CA LEU A 112 -19.44 -37.92 -6.42
C LEU A 112 -19.99 -39.08 -7.27
N PRO A 113 -21.31 -39.38 -7.18
CA PRO A 113 -21.92 -40.46 -7.96
C PRO A 113 -21.82 -40.31 -9.48
N ASP A 114 -21.64 -39.09 -9.99
CA ASP A 114 -21.47 -38.80 -11.42
C ASP A 114 -20.02 -38.97 -11.92
N GLY A 115 -19.11 -39.40 -11.04
CA GLY A 115 -17.68 -39.57 -11.34
C GLY A 115 -16.85 -38.30 -11.13
N THR A 116 -17.46 -37.17 -10.75
CA THR A 116 -16.73 -35.95 -10.43
C THR A 116 -15.93 -36.13 -9.13
N SER A 117 -14.68 -35.67 -9.13
CA SER A 117 -13.80 -35.69 -7.96
C SER A 117 -13.68 -34.29 -7.37
N LEU A 118 -14.00 -34.15 -6.08
CA LEU A 118 -13.85 -32.91 -5.33
C LEU A 118 -12.65 -33.00 -4.38
N LEU A 119 -11.92 -31.90 -4.22
CA LEU A 119 -10.92 -31.73 -3.16
C LEU A 119 -11.60 -31.11 -1.93
N ARG A 120 -11.76 -31.87 -0.85
CA ARG A 120 -12.21 -31.35 0.45
C ARG A 120 -11.01 -30.81 1.23
N VAL A 121 -11.10 -29.54 1.61
CA VAL A 121 -10.09 -28.79 2.36
C VAL A 121 -10.62 -28.49 3.76
N SER A 122 -9.83 -28.84 4.78
CA SER A 122 -10.17 -28.64 6.19
C SER A 122 -9.83 -27.23 6.69
N GLU A 123 -10.43 -26.85 7.82
CA GLU A 123 -10.01 -25.68 8.62
C GLU A 123 -8.50 -25.69 8.87
N GLU A 124 -7.97 -26.84 9.35
CA GLU A 124 -6.56 -26.99 9.73
C GLU A 124 -5.62 -26.66 8.56
N ALA A 125 -5.96 -27.08 7.34
CA ALA A 125 -5.17 -26.79 6.14
C ALA A 125 -5.12 -25.29 5.84
N LEU A 126 -6.26 -24.59 5.91
CA LEU A 126 -6.35 -23.14 5.67
C LEU A 126 -5.62 -22.34 6.76
N ARG A 127 -5.87 -22.70 8.03
CA ARG A 127 -5.29 -22.04 9.20
C ARG A 127 -3.77 -22.21 9.25
N THR A 128 -3.27 -23.43 9.02
CA THR A 128 -1.84 -23.74 8.98
C THR A 128 -1.14 -23.01 7.83
N LEU A 129 -1.74 -23.01 6.63
CA LEU A 129 -1.20 -22.29 5.48
C LEU A 129 -1.08 -20.79 5.75
N SER A 130 -2.14 -20.19 6.29
CA SER A 130 -2.16 -18.75 6.61
C SER A 130 -1.16 -18.38 7.71
N SER A 131 -1.10 -19.16 8.81
CA SER A 131 -0.12 -18.91 9.88
C SER A 131 1.31 -19.01 9.37
N THR A 132 1.63 -20.08 8.65
CA THR A 132 2.96 -20.30 8.06
C THR A 132 3.32 -19.16 7.09
N ALA A 133 2.37 -18.71 6.28
CA ALA A 133 2.59 -17.63 5.33
C ALA A 133 2.95 -16.30 6.01
N PHE A 134 2.21 -15.91 7.04
CA PHE A 134 2.47 -14.65 7.76
C PHE A 134 3.72 -14.71 8.64
N GLU A 135 4.06 -15.88 9.18
CA GLU A 135 5.34 -16.10 9.88
C GLU A 135 6.52 -16.01 8.91
N ASP A 136 6.45 -16.69 7.76
CA ASP A 136 7.53 -16.70 6.77
C ASP A 136 7.78 -15.30 6.22
N ILE A 137 6.77 -14.60 5.73
CA ILE A 137 6.98 -13.28 5.11
C ILE A 137 7.34 -12.20 6.14
N ALA A 138 7.13 -12.41 7.43
CA ALA A 138 7.62 -11.48 8.46
C ALA A 138 9.15 -11.54 8.62
N HIS A 139 9.78 -12.65 8.25
CA HIS A 139 11.18 -12.95 8.55
C HIS A 139 12.05 -13.19 7.31
N LEU A 140 11.45 -13.70 6.23
CA LEU A 140 12.12 -14.09 5.00
C LEU A 140 11.67 -13.20 3.83
N LEU A 141 12.53 -13.14 2.81
CA LEU A 141 12.29 -12.38 1.58
C LEU A 141 12.47 -13.29 0.37
N ARG A 142 11.93 -12.88 -0.78
CA ARG A 142 12.16 -13.60 -2.04
C ARG A 142 13.63 -13.53 -2.45
N PRO A 143 14.21 -14.61 -2.98
CA PRO A 143 15.58 -14.62 -3.51
C PRO A 143 15.84 -13.50 -4.54
N ALA A 144 14.85 -13.20 -5.38
CA ALA A 144 14.97 -12.13 -6.40
C ALA A 144 15.11 -10.73 -5.79
N HIS A 145 14.46 -10.45 -4.66
CA HIS A 145 14.58 -9.17 -3.96
C HIS A 145 15.99 -9.02 -3.35
N LEU A 146 16.47 -10.07 -2.66
CA LEU A 146 17.81 -10.09 -2.06
C LEU A 146 18.91 -9.98 -3.13
N ALA A 147 18.75 -10.65 -4.27
CA ALA A 147 19.67 -10.51 -5.40
C ALA A 147 19.74 -9.07 -5.94
N GLN A 148 18.61 -8.35 -5.95
CA GLN A 148 18.59 -6.95 -6.37
C GLN A 148 19.25 -6.02 -5.35
N LEU A 149 19.14 -6.29 -4.04
CA LEU A 149 19.94 -5.58 -3.03
C LEU A 149 21.44 -5.85 -3.21
N ARG A 150 21.84 -7.12 -3.42
CA ARG A 150 23.23 -7.48 -3.69
C ARG A 150 23.79 -6.73 -4.89
N LYS A 151 23.02 -6.64 -5.98
CA LYS A 151 23.41 -5.92 -7.20
C LYS A 151 23.76 -4.45 -6.94
N ILE A 152 23.14 -3.79 -5.95
CA ILE A 152 23.46 -2.41 -5.59
C ILE A 152 24.90 -2.30 -5.09
N LEU A 153 25.35 -3.28 -4.30
CA LEU A 153 26.70 -3.30 -3.75
C LEU A 153 27.76 -3.45 -4.86
N ASP A 154 27.44 -4.22 -5.90
CA ASP A 154 28.35 -4.52 -7.01
C ASP A 154 28.30 -3.47 -8.15
N ASP A 155 27.30 -2.58 -8.17
CA ASP A 155 27.16 -1.57 -9.23
C ASP A 155 28.12 -0.39 -9.00
N PRO A 156 29.07 -0.10 -9.91
CA PRO A 156 29.99 1.03 -9.77
C PRO A 156 29.28 2.40 -9.84
N GLU A 157 28.09 2.47 -10.44
CA GLU A 157 27.30 3.71 -10.56
C GLU A 157 26.39 3.95 -9.34
N ALA A 158 26.29 3.00 -8.40
CA ALA A 158 25.60 3.22 -7.13
C ALA A 158 26.32 4.33 -6.32
N SER A 159 25.55 5.16 -5.63
CA SER A 159 26.15 6.08 -4.65
C SER A 159 26.64 5.31 -3.41
N ASP A 160 27.52 5.93 -2.62
CA ASP A 160 27.94 5.32 -1.36
C ASP A 160 26.77 5.15 -0.38
N ASN A 161 25.80 6.08 -0.43
CA ASN A 161 24.56 5.98 0.34
C ASN A 161 23.66 4.83 -0.16
N ASP A 162 23.58 4.59 -1.47
CA ASP A 162 22.86 3.43 -2.02
C ASP A 162 23.45 2.13 -1.48
N ARG A 163 24.78 1.99 -1.52
CA ARG A 163 25.48 0.81 -1.00
C ARG A 163 25.31 0.66 0.51
N PHE A 164 25.41 1.76 1.27
CA PHE A 164 25.22 1.76 2.71
C PHE A 164 23.80 1.30 3.09
N VAL A 165 22.76 1.85 2.45
CA VAL A 165 21.38 1.44 2.71
C VAL A 165 21.14 -0.01 2.30
N ALA A 166 21.61 -0.44 1.13
CA ALA A 166 21.48 -1.82 0.68
C ALA A 166 22.16 -2.82 1.63
N MET A 167 23.35 -2.47 2.13
CA MET A 167 24.08 -3.25 3.13
C MET A 167 23.27 -3.39 4.43
N GLU A 168 22.74 -2.30 4.98
CA GLU A 168 21.94 -2.35 6.21
C GLU A 168 20.65 -3.15 6.03
N LEU A 169 20.01 -3.08 4.86
CA LEU A 169 18.86 -3.92 4.52
C LEU A 169 19.21 -5.41 4.43
N LEU A 170 20.36 -5.77 3.85
CA LEU A 170 20.83 -7.17 3.78
C LEU A 170 21.20 -7.71 5.16
N LYS A 171 21.94 -6.95 5.98
CA LYS A 171 22.25 -7.33 7.36
C LYS A 171 20.98 -7.52 8.19
N ASN A 172 19.99 -6.64 7.99
CA ASN A 172 18.69 -6.76 8.63
C ASN A 172 17.94 -8.03 8.20
N ALA A 173 17.91 -8.33 6.90
CA ALA A 173 17.30 -9.55 6.39
C ALA A 173 17.99 -10.80 6.96
N ASN A 174 19.32 -10.78 7.11
CA ASN A 174 20.08 -11.86 7.74
C ASN A 174 19.69 -12.06 9.21
N ILE A 175 19.54 -10.99 9.99
CA ILE A 175 19.04 -11.07 11.38
C ILE A 175 17.61 -11.61 11.42
N ALA A 176 16.73 -11.11 10.54
CA ALA A 176 15.33 -11.50 10.49
C ALA A 176 15.14 -12.97 10.12
N SER A 177 16.02 -13.53 9.27
CA SER A 177 16.01 -14.95 8.89
C SER A 177 16.17 -15.91 10.07
N GLY A 178 16.67 -15.43 11.21
CA GLY A 178 16.69 -16.17 12.48
C GLY A 178 15.32 -16.35 13.14
N ARG A 179 14.23 -15.81 12.57
CA ARG A 179 12.82 -15.99 13.00
C ARG A 179 12.47 -15.50 14.41
N ILE A 180 13.31 -14.65 15.00
CA ILE A 180 13.06 -14.04 16.32
C ILE A 180 12.54 -12.60 16.18
N LEU A 181 13.29 -11.76 15.46
CA LEU A 181 12.95 -10.37 15.18
C LEU A 181 12.40 -10.26 13.75
N PRO A 182 11.20 -9.71 13.51
CA PRO A 182 10.71 -9.52 12.15
C PRO A 182 11.53 -8.47 11.41
N GLY A 183 11.64 -8.59 10.08
CA GLY A 183 12.48 -7.68 9.28
C GLY A 183 12.09 -6.20 9.36
N CYS A 184 10.86 -5.88 9.75
CA CYS A 184 10.35 -4.52 9.92
C CYS A 184 9.49 -4.45 11.19
N GLN A 185 9.50 -3.31 11.90
CA GLN A 185 8.63 -3.06 13.05
C GLN A 185 7.15 -3.01 12.65
N ASP A 186 6.87 -2.49 11.44
CA ASP A 186 5.54 -2.53 10.85
C ASP A 186 5.33 -3.88 10.18
N THR A 187 4.82 -4.84 10.94
CA THR A 187 4.50 -6.19 10.45
C THR A 187 3.33 -6.20 9.45
N GLY A 188 2.64 -5.06 9.29
CA GLY A 188 1.70 -4.81 8.21
C GLY A 188 0.30 -5.36 8.44
N THR A 189 -0.61 -5.02 7.52
CA THR A 189 -1.95 -5.60 7.45
C THR A 189 -1.87 -6.98 6.78
N ALA A 190 -2.51 -7.97 7.39
CA ALA A 190 -2.67 -9.30 6.80
C ALA A 190 -3.67 -9.25 5.65
N ILE A 191 -3.23 -9.56 4.43
CA ILE A 191 -4.07 -9.61 3.24
C ILE A 191 -3.96 -11.01 2.62
N VAL A 192 -5.10 -11.62 2.33
CA VAL A 192 -5.21 -12.94 1.70
C VAL A 192 -6.04 -12.81 0.42
N MET A 193 -5.47 -13.19 -0.71
CA MET A 193 -6.20 -13.36 -1.96
C MET A 193 -6.31 -14.86 -2.28
N GLY A 194 -7.50 -15.44 -2.11
CA GLY A 194 -7.79 -16.82 -2.44
C GLY A 194 -8.45 -16.97 -3.82
N LYS A 195 -8.13 -18.03 -4.55
CA LYS A 195 -8.80 -18.48 -5.78
C LYS A 195 -9.22 -19.93 -5.58
N ARG A 196 -10.50 -20.13 -5.24
CA ARG A 196 -11.06 -21.45 -4.95
C ARG A 196 -11.56 -22.09 -6.24
N GLY A 197 -10.91 -23.18 -6.65
CA GLY A 197 -11.37 -23.99 -7.78
C GLY A 197 -12.80 -24.50 -7.58
N HIS A 198 -13.58 -24.58 -8.65
CA HIS A 198 -14.96 -25.06 -8.60
C HIS A 198 -15.12 -26.51 -8.12
N LEU A 199 -14.04 -27.30 -8.10
CA LEU A 199 -14.01 -28.66 -7.55
C LEU A 199 -13.42 -28.71 -6.13
N VAL A 200 -13.25 -27.56 -5.47
CA VAL A 200 -12.79 -27.47 -4.08
C VAL A 200 -13.97 -27.25 -3.14
N LEU A 201 -14.09 -28.10 -2.12
CA LEU A 201 -15.10 -28.05 -1.08
C LEU A 201 -14.46 -27.65 0.26
N THR A 202 -14.98 -26.59 0.87
CA THR A 202 -14.69 -26.18 2.26
C THR A 202 -15.96 -26.26 3.10
N ASP A 203 -15.87 -25.97 4.40
CA ASP A 203 -17.03 -25.84 5.28
C ASP A 203 -17.80 -24.53 5.11
N GLY A 204 -17.29 -23.61 4.28
CA GLY A 204 -17.89 -22.31 3.99
C GLY A 204 -17.39 -21.16 4.88
N ASN A 205 -16.55 -21.43 5.88
CA ASN A 205 -16.00 -20.42 6.81
C ASN A 205 -14.55 -20.05 6.48
N ASP A 206 -14.17 -20.11 5.20
CA ASP A 206 -12.80 -19.89 4.71
C ASP A 206 -12.14 -18.61 5.30
N GLU A 207 -12.89 -17.50 5.38
CA GLU A 207 -12.38 -16.22 5.91
C GLU A 207 -12.03 -16.30 7.40
N GLU A 208 -12.81 -17.04 8.19
CA GLU A 208 -12.56 -17.26 9.61
C GLU A 208 -11.28 -18.08 9.81
N HIS A 209 -11.13 -19.18 9.06
CA HIS A 209 -9.97 -20.07 9.16
C HIS A 209 -8.67 -19.38 8.74
N LEU A 210 -8.71 -18.61 7.64
CA LEU A 210 -7.58 -17.82 7.17
C LEU A 210 -7.22 -16.70 8.16
N SER A 211 -8.23 -16.04 8.76
CA SER A 211 -8.02 -15.03 9.81
C SER A 211 -7.48 -15.66 11.10
N GLY A 212 -7.90 -16.88 11.45
CA GLY A 212 -7.37 -17.64 12.57
C GLY A 212 -5.89 -17.98 12.40
N GLY A 213 -5.45 -18.27 11.17
CA GLY A 213 -4.04 -18.46 10.87
C GLY A 213 -3.22 -17.17 10.98
N ALA A 214 -3.76 -16.05 10.49
CA ALA A 214 -3.13 -14.75 10.72
C ALA A 214 -3.05 -14.44 12.23
N TYR A 215 -4.13 -14.62 12.98
CA TYR A 215 -4.14 -14.47 14.44
C TYR A 215 -3.04 -15.29 15.11
N ASP A 216 -2.89 -16.56 14.74
CA ASP A 216 -1.85 -17.43 15.30
C ASP A 216 -0.45 -16.87 15.05
N ALA A 217 -0.13 -16.47 13.82
CA ALA A 217 1.17 -15.88 13.48
C ALA A 217 1.44 -14.60 14.30
N TYR A 218 0.48 -13.68 14.36
CA TYR A 218 0.66 -12.40 15.05
C TYR A 218 0.71 -12.54 16.57
N THR A 219 0.01 -13.51 17.15
CA THR A 219 -0.03 -13.69 18.61
C THR A 219 1.13 -14.52 19.13
N ARG A 220 1.56 -15.57 18.40
CA ARG A 220 2.63 -16.49 18.81
C ARG A 220 4.04 -16.01 18.49
N SER A 221 4.20 -15.15 17.48
CA SER A 221 5.49 -14.56 17.12
C SER A 221 5.64 -13.14 17.63
N ASN A 222 6.87 -12.60 17.59
CA ASN A 222 7.22 -11.25 18.04
C ASN A 222 6.82 -10.16 17.02
N LEU A 223 5.59 -10.26 16.49
CA LEU A 223 5.04 -9.31 15.52
C LEU A 223 4.33 -8.14 16.22
N ARG A 224 3.74 -7.22 15.44
CA ARG A 224 3.07 -6.03 15.96
C ARG A 224 1.57 -6.00 15.64
N TYR A 225 0.77 -5.55 16.60
CA TYR A 225 -0.66 -5.27 16.42
C TYR A 225 -0.86 -3.86 15.90
N SER A 226 -1.21 -3.73 14.62
CA SER A 226 -1.23 -2.45 13.89
C SER A 226 -2.62 -2.05 13.40
N GLN A 227 -3.64 -2.90 13.60
CA GLN A 227 -5.01 -2.56 13.22
C GLN A 227 -5.69 -1.78 14.36
N VAL A 228 -6.28 -0.65 13.96
CA VAL A 228 -6.97 0.27 14.84
C VAL A 228 -8.44 0.26 14.43
N ALA A 229 -9.32 -0.18 15.33
CA ALA A 229 -10.75 -0.30 15.08
C ALA A 229 -11.47 0.99 15.50
N PRO A 230 -12.36 1.54 14.66
CA PRO A 230 -13.20 2.66 15.05
C PRO A 230 -14.22 2.22 16.09
N VAL A 231 -14.29 2.94 17.21
CA VAL A 231 -15.34 2.82 18.24
C VAL A 231 -16.46 3.81 17.95
N SER A 232 -16.08 5.02 17.55
CA SER A 232 -16.96 6.05 17.00
C SER A 232 -16.27 6.72 15.81
N MET A 233 -16.72 7.89 15.38
CA MET A 233 -16.08 8.61 14.26
C MET A 233 -14.64 9.02 14.56
N PHE A 234 -14.33 9.32 15.83
CA PHE A 234 -13.03 9.87 16.25
C PHE A 234 -12.35 9.03 17.33
N GLU A 235 -13.09 8.15 18.01
CA GLU A 235 -12.52 7.27 19.02
C GLU A 235 -12.14 5.94 18.39
N GLU A 236 -10.98 5.44 18.78
CA GLU A 236 -10.32 4.31 18.18
C GLU A 236 -9.75 3.39 19.26
N LYS A 237 -9.60 2.10 18.93
CA LYS A 237 -8.96 1.12 19.81
C LYS A 237 -8.11 0.14 19.01
N ASN A 238 -6.89 -0.12 19.46
CA ASN A 238 -6.09 -1.21 18.90
C ASN A 238 -6.80 -2.55 19.12
N THR A 239 -6.85 -3.40 18.10
CA THR A 239 -7.55 -4.70 18.19
C THR A 239 -6.79 -5.73 19.01
N GLY A 240 -5.53 -5.45 19.38
CA GLY A 240 -4.69 -6.32 20.21
C GLY A 240 -4.24 -7.61 19.54
N THR A 241 -4.53 -7.77 18.24
CA THR A 241 -4.34 -9.04 17.51
C THR A 241 -3.89 -8.86 16.06
N ASN A 242 -3.83 -7.60 15.58
CA ASN A 242 -3.64 -7.25 14.17
C ASN A 242 -4.76 -7.73 13.22
N LEU A 243 -5.91 -8.17 13.75
CA LEU A 243 -7.12 -8.42 12.97
C LEU A 243 -7.99 -7.15 12.89
N PRO A 244 -8.92 -7.04 11.92
CA PRO A 244 -9.25 -8.02 10.88
C PRO A 244 -8.16 -8.15 9.81
N ALA A 245 -8.05 -9.34 9.21
CA ALA A 245 -7.35 -9.53 7.95
C ALA A 245 -8.27 -9.09 6.78
N GLN A 246 -7.70 -8.62 5.68
CA GLN A 246 -8.44 -8.50 4.43
C GLN A 246 -8.42 -9.86 3.72
N VAL A 247 -9.58 -10.50 3.58
CA VAL A 247 -9.70 -11.79 2.88
C VAL A 247 -10.59 -11.64 1.65
N ASP A 248 -10.01 -11.85 0.47
CA ASP A 248 -10.71 -11.79 -0.81
C ASP A 248 -10.68 -13.16 -1.50
N ILE A 249 -11.82 -13.85 -1.56
CA ILE A 249 -11.93 -15.19 -2.18
C ILE A 249 -12.66 -15.12 -3.52
N PHE A 250 -12.01 -15.59 -4.58
CA PHE A 250 -12.53 -15.63 -5.95
C PHE A 250 -12.87 -17.06 -6.36
N GLY A 251 -13.96 -17.21 -7.11
CA GLY A 251 -14.23 -18.46 -7.84
C GLY A 251 -13.22 -18.66 -8.97
N ALA A 252 -12.70 -19.87 -9.10
CA ALA A 252 -11.77 -20.29 -10.15
C ALA A 252 -12.16 -21.64 -10.75
N LYS A 253 -11.49 -22.06 -11.83
CA LYS A 253 -11.62 -23.41 -12.40
C LYS A 253 -10.58 -24.35 -11.80
N GLY A 254 -10.81 -25.65 -11.94
CA GLY A 254 -9.94 -26.71 -11.42
C GLY A 254 -10.29 -27.20 -10.02
N ASP A 255 -9.42 -28.05 -9.50
CA ASP A 255 -9.45 -28.80 -8.23
C ASP A 255 -8.38 -28.32 -7.24
N GLU A 256 -7.88 -27.10 -7.42
CA GLU A 256 -6.90 -26.48 -6.53
C GLU A 256 -7.46 -25.24 -5.83
N TYR A 257 -6.97 -24.98 -4.63
CA TYR A 257 -7.17 -23.72 -3.92
C TYR A 257 -5.86 -22.93 -3.89
N ASN A 258 -5.78 -21.85 -4.67
CA ASN A 258 -4.57 -21.05 -4.84
C ASN A 258 -4.64 -19.75 -4.05
N PHE A 259 -3.53 -19.31 -3.48
CA PHE A 259 -3.46 -18.15 -2.59
C PHE A 259 -2.28 -17.24 -2.91
N LEU A 260 -2.47 -15.94 -2.63
CA LEU A 260 -1.39 -14.99 -2.42
C LEU A 260 -1.60 -14.34 -1.04
N PHE A 261 -0.65 -14.52 -0.14
CA PHE A 261 -0.60 -13.85 1.15
C PHE A 261 0.31 -12.63 1.05
N ILE A 262 -0.09 -11.51 1.66
CA ILE A 262 0.66 -10.25 1.64
C ILE A 262 0.62 -9.63 3.04
N ALA A 263 1.79 -9.32 3.61
CA ALA A 263 1.90 -8.53 4.85
C ALA A 263 2.23 -7.07 4.50
N LYS A 264 1.20 -6.29 4.16
CA LYS A 264 1.41 -4.95 3.58
C LYS A 264 1.65 -3.89 4.66
N GLY A 265 2.86 -3.35 4.72
CA GLY A 265 3.18 -2.24 5.63
C GLY A 265 2.40 -0.96 5.27
N GLY A 266 1.89 -0.27 6.28
CA GLY A 266 1.04 0.92 6.12
C GLY A 266 1.73 2.04 5.34
N GLY A 267 3.04 2.22 5.55
CA GLY A 267 3.83 3.20 4.80
C GLY A 267 3.80 3.00 3.28
N SER A 268 3.86 1.75 2.81
CA SER A 268 3.76 1.42 1.38
C SER A 268 2.31 1.38 0.88
N ALA A 269 1.35 1.02 1.74
CA ALA A 269 -0.07 1.09 1.43
C ALA A 269 -0.49 2.54 1.13
N ASN A 270 -0.04 3.50 1.95
CA ASN A 270 -0.28 4.93 1.80
C ASN A 270 0.37 5.54 0.56
N LYS A 271 1.26 4.81 -0.12
CA LYS A 271 1.86 5.19 -1.41
C LYS A 271 1.22 4.45 -2.59
N THR A 272 -0.06 4.12 -2.46
CA THR A 272 -0.91 3.66 -3.56
C THR A 272 -1.84 4.81 -3.94
N PHE A 273 -1.65 5.36 -5.13
CA PHE A 273 -2.36 6.55 -5.60
C PHE A 273 -3.24 6.24 -6.79
N LEU A 274 -4.40 6.89 -6.84
CA LEU A 274 -5.31 6.89 -7.98
C LEU A 274 -5.35 8.28 -8.60
N TYR A 275 -5.20 8.33 -9.91
CA TYR A 275 -5.33 9.54 -10.71
C TYR A 275 -6.38 9.33 -11.80
N GLN A 276 -7.41 10.17 -11.82
CA GLN A 276 -8.40 10.17 -12.88
C GLN A 276 -7.90 10.99 -14.06
N GLN A 277 -7.54 10.31 -15.15
CA GLN A 277 -6.95 10.91 -16.34
C GLN A 277 -7.87 10.72 -17.54
N THR A 278 -7.46 11.25 -18.69
CA THR A 278 -8.24 11.18 -19.94
C THR A 278 -7.41 10.59 -21.07
N LYS A 279 -8.02 10.38 -22.24
CA LYS A 279 -7.30 9.97 -23.45
C LYS A 279 -6.17 10.94 -23.84
N ALA A 280 -6.23 12.21 -23.45
CA ALA A 280 -5.16 13.18 -23.72
C ALA A 280 -3.82 12.77 -23.11
N LEU A 281 -3.82 12.01 -21.99
CA LEU A 281 -2.60 11.49 -21.37
C LEU A 281 -1.90 10.43 -22.24
N LEU A 282 -2.64 9.69 -23.07
CA LEU A 282 -2.13 8.50 -23.77
C LEU A 282 -1.39 8.86 -25.06
N ASN A 283 -0.27 9.57 -24.88
CA ASN A 283 0.81 9.81 -25.83
C ASN A 283 2.13 9.90 -25.05
N THR A 284 3.26 9.63 -25.70
CA THR A 284 4.56 9.48 -25.02
C THR A 284 4.94 10.72 -24.20
N GLY A 285 4.82 11.92 -24.76
CA GLY A 285 5.23 13.16 -24.07
C GLY A 285 4.38 13.48 -22.84
N SER A 286 3.06 13.35 -22.93
CA SER A 286 2.18 13.61 -21.79
C SER A 286 2.31 12.54 -20.71
N LEU A 287 2.43 11.26 -21.10
CA LEU A 287 2.57 10.16 -20.13
C LEU A 287 3.91 10.24 -19.40
N ASP A 288 5.00 10.51 -20.10
CA ASP A 288 6.33 10.67 -19.51
C ASP A 288 6.35 11.81 -18.46
N ALA A 289 5.88 13.01 -18.85
CA ALA A 289 5.82 14.15 -17.96
C ALA A 289 4.96 13.88 -16.72
N PHE A 290 3.80 13.25 -16.92
CA PHE A 290 2.91 12.85 -15.83
C PHE A 290 3.57 11.85 -14.89
N LEU A 291 4.16 10.77 -15.41
CA LEU A 291 4.79 9.74 -14.59
C LEU A 291 5.99 10.31 -13.84
N LYS A 292 6.84 11.11 -14.48
CA LYS A 292 7.98 11.77 -13.84
C LYS A 292 7.54 12.65 -12.67
N GLU A 293 6.47 13.43 -12.85
CA GLU A 293 5.91 14.26 -11.79
C GLU A 293 5.36 13.38 -10.65
N LYS A 294 4.51 12.38 -10.95
CA LYS A 294 3.80 11.61 -9.92
C LYS A 294 4.71 10.63 -9.19
N ILE A 295 5.68 10.01 -9.85
CA ILE A 295 6.65 9.11 -9.22
C ILE A 295 7.50 9.86 -8.18
N LYS A 296 7.89 11.11 -8.44
CA LYS A 296 8.57 11.95 -7.44
C LYS A 296 7.73 12.14 -6.16
N THR A 297 6.40 12.24 -6.28
CA THR A 297 5.52 12.42 -5.10
C THR A 297 5.47 11.22 -4.15
N ILE A 298 5.93 10.04 -4.60
CA ILE A 298 6.12 8.88 -3.71
C ILE A 298 7.15 9.25 -2.64
N GLY A 299 8.24 9.89 -3.06
CA GLY A 299 9.37 10.27 -2.22
C GLY A 299 10.06 9.07 -1.58
N THR A 300 10.80 9.31 -0.50
CA THR A 300 11.53 8.28 0.26
C THR A 300 10.71 7.74 1.44
N SER A 301 9.46 8.19 1.55
CA SER A 301 8.53 7.92 2.65
C SER A 301 8.03 6.48 2.73
N ALA A 302 8.34 5.59 1.80
CA ALA A 302 7.96 4.17 1.87
C ALA A 302 9.17 3.22 1.86
N CYS A 303 10.37 3.69 2.20
CA CYS A 303 11.58 2.86 2.28
C CYS A 303 11.94 2.25 0.90
N PRO A 304 12.45 3.06 -0.05
CA PRO A 304 13.09 2.55 -1.27
C PRO A 304 14.37 1.75 -0.92
N PRO A 305 14.85 0.88 -1.84
CA PRO A 305 14.44 0.79 -3.25
C PRO A 305 13.08 0.10 -3.46
N TYR A 306 12.28 0.62 -4.40
CA TYR A 306 10.91 0.14 -4.62
C TYR A 306 10.79 -0.93 -5.71
N HIS A 307 9.83 -1.85 -5.54
CA HIS A 307 9.17 -2.50 -6.68
C HIS A 307 8.01 -1.62 -7.12
N LEU A 308 8.22 -0.78 -8.15
CA LEU A 308 7.24 0.19 -8.61
C LEU A 308 6.21 -0.49 -9.51
N ALA A 309 4.92 -0.21 -9.30
CA ALA A 309 3.84 -0.66 -10.16
C ALA A 309 3.06 0.54 -10.72
N VAL A 310 2.85 0.54 -12.03
CA VAL A 310 2.05 1.53 -12.76
C VAL A 310 0.96 0.80 -13.53
N VAL A 311 -0.30 1.19 -13.36
CA VAL A 311 -1.44 0.59 -14.07
C VAL A 311 -2.19 1.67 -14.81
N ILE A 312 -2.30 1.53 -16.14
CA ILE A 312 -2.95 2.50 -17.02
C ILE A 312 -4.23 1.90 -17.61
N GLY A 313 -5.37 2.51 -17.30
CA GLY A 313 -6.70 1.99 -17.62
C GLY A 313 -7.28 1.15 -16.50
N GLY A 314 -8.42 0.52 -16.75
CA GLY A 314 -9.20 -0.22 -15.76
C GLY A 314 -10.68 -0.03 -16.02
N LEU A 315 -11.47 -1.06 -15.70
CA LEU A 315 -12.93 -0.99 -15.81
C LEU A 315 -13.53 -0.14 -14.68
N SER A 316 -12.80 0.03 -13.58
CA SER A 316 -13.14 0.90 -12.46
C SER A 316 -11.89 1.31 -11.67
N ALA A 317 -12.08 2.20 -10.69
CA ALA A 317 -11.00 2.70 -9.83
C ALA A 317 -10.44 1.58 -8.94
N GLU A 318 -11.32 0.80 -8.32
CA GLU A 318 -10.99 -0.30 -7.44
C GLU A 318 -10.31 -1.46 -8.19
N GLN A 319 -10.73 -1.77 -9.42
CA GLN A 319 -10.02 -2.75 -10.25
C GLN A 319 -8.62 -2.26 -10.62
N ASN A 320 -8.47 -0.98 -10.97
CA ASN A 320 -7.15 -0.39 -11.25
C ASN A 320 -6.23 -0.52 -10.03
N LEU A 321 -6.66 -0.06 -8.85
CA LEU A 321 -5.83 -0.09 -7.64
C LEU A 321 -5.53 -1.53 -7.15
N LYS A 322 -6.48 -2.45 -7.28
CA LYS A 322 -6.22 -3.88 -7.03
C LYS A 322 -5.16 -4.41 -7.98
N THR A 323 -5.20 -4.00 -9.24
CA THR A 323 -4.18 -4.38 -10.23
C THR A 323 -2.82 -3.80 -9.87
N VAL A 324 -2.75 -2.55 -9.39
CA VAL A 324 -1.51 -1.94 -8.89
C VAL A 324 -0.95 -2.75 -7.74
N LYS A 325 -1.79 -3.12 -6.77
CA LYS A 325 -1.39 -3.94 -5.62
C LYS A 325 -0.74 -5.23 -6.08
N LEU A 326 -1.40 -5.99 -6.94
CA LEU A 326 -0.94 -7.30 -7.41
C LEU A 326 0.26 -7.19 -8.37
N ALA A 327 0.34 -6.15 -9.18
CA ALA A 327 1.52 -5.88 -10.00
C ALA A 327 2.75 -5.59 -9.12
N SER A 328 2.59 -4.85 -8.01
CA SER A 328 3.69 -4.56 -7.08
C SER A 328 4.22 -5.79 -6.34
N THR A 329 3.42 -6.87 -6.24
CA THR A 329 3.83 -8.16 -5.67
C THR A 329 4.34 -9.15 -6.71
N LYS A 330 4.54 -8.69 -7.96
CA LYS A 330 4.97 -9.52 -9.11
C LYS A 330 3.98 -10.64 -9.48
N TYR A 331 2.72 -10.51 -9.08
CA TYR A 331 1.68 -11.51 -9.36
C TYR A 331 1.34 -11.62 -10.85
N TYR A 332 1.50 -10.52 -11.58
CA TYR A 332 1.15 -10.41 -13.00
C TYR A 332 2.37 -10.52 -13.95
N ASP A 333 3.49 -11.06 -13.48
CA ASP A 333 4.72 -11.18 -14.27
C ASP A 333 4.57 -12.05 -15.53
N THR A 334 3.59 -12.97 -15.53
CA THR A 334 3.27 -13.89 -16.63
C THR A 334 2.11 -13.40 -17.53
N LEU A 335 1.68 -12.14 -17.41
CA LEU A 335 0.75 -11.56 -18.40
C LEU A 335 1.41 -11.53 -19.79
N PRO A 336 0.61 -11.59 -20.89
CA PRO A 336 1.10 -11.30 -22.22
C PRO A 336 1.79 -9.93 -22.26
N THR A 337 2.78 -9.77 -23.13
CA THR A 337 3.53 -8.51 -23.25
C THR A 337 2.99 -7.57 -24.34
N GLU A 338 1.90 -7.97 -25.00
CA GLU A 338 1.25 -7.19 -26.04
C GLU A 338 -0.28 -7.27 -25.91
N GLY A 339 -0.94 -6.17 -26.24
CA GLY A 339 -2.39 -6.14 -26.41
C GLY A 339 -2.82 -7.06 -27.57
N ASP A 340 -4.07 -7.50 -27.55
CA ASP A 340 -4.62 -8.26 -28.67
C ASP A 340 -4.97 -7.32 -29.84
N PRO A 341 -4.37 -7.47 -31.03
CA PRO A 341 -4.67 -6.63 -32.20
C PRO A 341 -6.13 -6.74 -32.65
N ASN A 342 -6.82 -7.84 -32.30
CA ASN A 342 -8.25 -8.03 -32.59
C ASN A 342 -9.18 -7.34 -31.58
N GLY A 343 -8.62 -6.71 -30.54
CA GLY A 343 -9.37 -5.87 -29.62
C GLY A 343 -10.18 -6.63 -28.56
N SER A 344 -9.76 -7.83 -28.14
CA SER A 344 -10.40 -8.55 -27.01
C SER A 344 -10.40 -7.77 -25.69
N GLY A 345 -9.51 -6.78 -25.56
CA GLY A 345 -9.39 -5.97 -24.35
C GLY A 345 -8.65 -6.67 -23.21
N ARG A 346 -7.87 -7.73 -23.50
CA ARG A 346 -6.99 -8.36 -22.50
C ARG A 346 -5.98 -7.36 -21.91
N ALA A 347 -5.64 -7.56 -20.64
CA ALA A 347 -4.52 -6.88 -19.99
C ALA A 347 -3.19 -7.37 -20.58
N PHE A 348 -2.19 -6.49 -20.59
CA PHE A 348 -0.82 -6.87 -20.94
C PHE A 348 0.20 -6.12 -20.08
N ARG A 349 1.37 -6.71 -19.94
CA ARG A 349 2.54 -6.13 -19.29
C ARG A 349 3.38 -5.39 -20.32
N ASP A 350 3.57 -4.09 -20.14
CA ASP A 350 4.28 -3.23 -21.09
C ASP A 350 5.77 -3.15 -20.72
N VAL A 351 6.56 -4.09 -21.25
CA VAL A 351 7.99 -4.24 -20.90
C VAL A 351 8.85 -3.06 -21.37
N GLU A 352 8.46 -2.41 -22.47
CA GLU A 352 9.15 -1.21 -22.98
C GLU A 352 9.01 -0.05 -21.99
N TRP A 353 7.77 0.19 -21.52
CA TRP A 353 7.53 1.24 -20.53
C TRP A 353 8.10 0.88 -19.14
N GLU A 354 8.24 -0.39 -18.79
CA GLU A 354 8.95 -0.80 -17.57
C GLU A 354 10.42 -0.36 -17.58
N GLU A 355 11.13 -0.65 -18.67
CA GLU A 355 12.53 -0.25 -18.84
C GLU A 355 12.68 1.27 -18.88
N HIS A 356 11.83 1.95 -19.65
CA HIS A 356 11.82 3.41 -19.75
C HIS A 356 11.59 4.09 -18.40
N ILE A 357 10.60 3.63 -17.62
CA ILE A 357 10.31 4.19 -16.29
C ILE A 357 11.43 3.85 -15.31
N LEU A 358 12.01 2.65 -15.36
CA LEU A 358 13.14 2.29 -14.50
C LEU A 358 14.32 3.23 -14.75
N GLU A 359 14.65 3.47 -16.01
CA GLU A 359 15.72 4.41 -16.37
C GLU A 359 15.39 5.85 -15.96
N MET A 360 14.14 6.29 -16.15
CA MET A 360 13.67 7.57 -15.61
C MET A 360 13.91 7.66 -14.09
N THR A 361 13.57 6.61 -13.33
CA THR A 361 13.71 6.62 -11.86
C THR A 361 15.16 6.69 -11.40
N ARG A 362 16.09 6.07 -12.12
CA ARG A 362 17.54 6.11 -11.86
C ARG A 362 18.10 7.52 -12.03
N ASN A 363 17.57 8.26 -13.00
CA ASN A 363 17.98 9.63 -13.29
C ASN A 363 17.29 10.70 -12.43
N LEU A 364 16.47 10.31 -11.44
CA LEU A 364 15.85 11.28 -10.51
C LEU A 364 16.82 11.75 -9.43
N GLY A 365 17.91 11.03 -9.16
CA GLY A 365 18.88 11.34 -8.11
C GLY A 365 18.42 11.04 -6.68
N ILE A 366 17.17 10.59 -6.47
CA ILE A 366 16.60 10.33 -5.14
C ILE A 366 17.28 9.14 -4.43
N GLY A 367 17.67 8.12 -5.20
CA GLY A 367 18.35 6.93 -4.72
C GLY A 367 17.60 6.08 -3.70
N ALA A 368 18.32 5.14 -3.10
CA ALA A 368 17.88 4.35 -1.96
C ALA A 368 17.91 5.23 -0.71
N GLN A 369 16.84 6.01 -0.52
CA GLN A 369 16.55 6.86 0.63
C GLN A 369 17.38 8.15 0.75
N PHE A 370 18.68 8.10 0.47
CA PHE A 370 19.60 9.21 0.72
C PHE A 370 20.45 9.58 -0.50
N GLY A 371 19.80 9.76 -1.66
CA GLY A 371 20.45 10.24 -2.87
C GLY A 371 21.23 9.14 -3.61
N GLY A 372 21.05 9.07 -4.93
CA GLY A 372 21.70 8.06 -5.76
C GLY A 372 20.81 7.54 -6.90
N LYS A 373 21.16 6.35 -7.39
CA LYS A 373 20.57 5.68 -8.54
C LYS A 373 19.39 4.80 -8.15
N TYR A 374 19.44 4.16 -6.99
CA TYR A 374 18.56 3.05 -6.65
C TYR A 374 17.23 3.45 -5.98
N PHE A 375 16.47 4.33 -6.63
CA PHE A 375 15.12 4.66 -6.19
C PHE A 375 14.14 3.47 -6.35
N CYS A 376 14.30 2.70 -7.42
CA CYS A 376 13.54 1.49 -7.70
C CYS A 376 14.48 0.30 -7.94
N HIS A 377 14.11 -0.88 -7.43
CA HIS A 377 14.69 -2.16 -7.82
C HIS A 377 14.30 -2.51 -9.26
N ASP A 378 13.00 -2.42 -9.55
CA ASP A 378 12.39 -2.71 -10.84
C ASP A 378 11.01 -2.03 -10.95
N VAL A 379 10.41 -2.15 -12.14
CA VAL A 379 9.09 -1.59 -12.46
C VAL A 379 8.20 -2.67 -13.06
N ARG A 380 6.90 -2.60 -12.79
CA ARG A 380 5.83 -3.30 -13.50
C ARG A 380 4.84 -2.33 -14.10
N VAL A 381 4.58 -2.43 -15.40
CA VAL A 381 3.59 -1.60 -16.09
C VAL A 381 2.50 -2.51 -16.64
N VAL A 382 1.27 -2.36 -16.14
CA VAL A 382 0.12 -3.13 -16.65
C VAL A 382 -0.84 -2.19 -17.38
N ARG A 383 -1.10 -2.49 -18.65
CA ARG A 383 -2.07 -1.76 -19.47
C ARG A 383 -3.38 -2.52 -19.49
N LEU A 384 -4.46 -1.87 -19.07
CA LEU A 384 -5.82 -2.42 -18.99
C LEU A 384 -6.76 -1.80 -20.05
N PRO A 385 -7.85 -2.46 -20.47
CA PRO A 385 -8.92 -1.79 -21.20
C PRO A 385 -9.53 -0.67 -20.34
N ARG A 386 -10.26 0.25 -20.98
CA ARG A 386 -10.91 1.37 -20.29
C ARG A 386 -12.21 1.74 -20.99
N HIS A 387 -13.17 2.26 -20.24
CA HIS A 387 -14.32 2.93 -20.83
C HIS A 387 -13.85 4.14 -21.66
N GLY A 388 -14.51 4.44 -22.79
CA GLY A 388 -14.08 5.49 -23.72
C GLY A 388 -13.88 6.86 -23.06
N ALA A 389 -14.72 7.19 -22.08
CA ALA A 389 -14.70 8.45 -21.31
C ALA A 389 -13.78 8.44 -20.07
N SER A 390 -13.07 7.35 -19.79
CA SER A 390 -12.31 7.17 -18.54
C SER A 390 -10.89 6.73 -18.84
N CYS A 391 -9.94 7.13 -17.99
CA CYS A 391 -8.57 6.59 -17.98
C CYS A 391 -8.02 6.64 -16.55
N PRO A 392 -8.44 5.73 -15.65
CA PRO A 392 -7.82 5.66 -14.32
C PRO A 392 -6.35 5.26 -14.47
N VAL A 393 -5.48 5.92 -13.72
CA VAL A 393 -4.06 5.59 -13.62
C VAL A 393 -3.72 5.37 -12.16
N GLY A 394 -3.13 4.21 -11.88
CA GLY A 394 -2.74 3.82 -10.53
C GLY A 394 -1.22 3.70 -10.44
N ILE A 395 -0.65 4.19 -9.35
CA ILE A 395 0.78 4.08 -9.05
C ILE A 395 0.93 3.56 -7.63
N GLY A 396 1.77 2.56 -7.43
CA GLY A 396 2.01 1.96 -6.12
C GLY A 396 3.36 1.30 -6.02
N VAL A 397 3.77 0.92 -4.81
CA VAL A 397 5.09 0.33 -4.56
C VAL A 397 5.01 -0.86 -3.62
N SER A 398 5.91 -1.84 -3.80
CA SER A 398 6.41 -2.65 -2.69
C SER A 398 7.66 -1.98 -2.10
N CYS A 399 7.76 -1.97 -0.78
CA CYS A 399 8.87 -1.35 -0.04
C CYS A 399 9.99 -2.35 0.23
N SER A 400 11.05 -1.94 0.94
CA SER A 400 12.09 -2.86 1.41
C SER A 400 11.56 -4.04 2.24
N ALA A 401 10.41 -3.91 2.90
CA ALA A 401 9.67 -5.03 3.47
C ALA A 401 8.80 -5.69 2.37
N ASP A 402 9.44 -6.31 1.39
CA ASP A 402 8.80 -6.96 0.23
C ASP A 402 8.19 -8.32 0.61
N ARG A 403 7.01 -8.29 1.22
CA ARG A 403 6.43 -9.42 1.96
C ARG A 403 5.18 -9.96 1.31
N GLN A 404 5.38 -10.97 0.46
CA GLN A 404 4.33 -11.79 -0.11
C GLN A 404 4.81 -13.22 -0.32
N VAL A 405 3.87 -14.17 -0.27
CA VAL A 405 4.14 -15.58 -0.53
C VAL A 405 2.92 -16.23 -1.18
N LYS A 406 3.15 -17.03 -2.22
CA LYS A 406 2.10 -17.84 -2.85
C LYS A 406 1.86 -19.10 -2.02
N GLY A 407 0.62 -19.55 -1.97
CA GLY A 407 0.26 -20.84 -1.37
C GLY A 407 -0.68 -21.60 -2.30
N LYS A 408 -0.72 -22.93 -2.19
CA LYS A 408 -1.72 -23.74 -2.87
C LYS A 408 -2.05 -24.99 -2.08
N ILE A 409 -3.31 -25.40 -2.18
CA ILE A 409 -3.82 -26.67 -1.64
C ILE A 409 -4.27 -27.50 -2.84
N THR A 410 -3.71 -28.69 -2.97
CA THR A 410 -4.00 -29.65 -4.02
C THR A 410 -4.32 -31.01 -3.39
N LYS A 411 -4.68 -32.02 -4.19
CA LYS A 411 -4.83 -33.40 -3.72
C LYS A 411 -3.55 -33.99 -3.10
N ASP A 412 -2.39 -33.42 -3.41
CA ASP A 412 -1.09 -33.90 -2.94
C ASP A 412 -0.70 -33.25 -1.60
N GLY A 413 -1.48 -32.30 -1.09
CA GLY A 413 -1.28 -31.66 0.21
C GLY A 413 -1.31 -30.13 0.14
N VAL A 414 -0.68 -29.50 1.13
CA VAL A 414 -0.60 -28.04 1.26
C VAL A 414 0.82 -27.58 0.97
N PHE A 415 0.96 -26.59 0.09
CA PHE A 415 2.22 -26.10 -0.41
C PHE A 415 2.31 -24.58 -0.24
N ILE A 416 3.51 -24.10 0.03
CA ILE A 416 3.83 -22.68 0.13
C ILE A 416 5.08 -22.36 -0.69
N GLU A 417 5.13 -21.17 -1.29
CA GLU A 417 6.30 -20.67 -1.99
C GLU A 417 7.52 -20.70 -1.07
N GLU A 418 8.65 -21.16 -1.61
CA GLU A 418 9.92 -21.24 -0.90
C GLU A 418 10.62 -19.88 -0.94
N LEU A 419 10.74 -19.25 0.23
CA LEU A 419 11.49 -18.01 0.41
C LEU A 419 12.94 -18.31 0.82
N GLU A 420 13.80 -17.29 0.75
CA GLU A 420 15.21 -17.46 1.08
C GLU A 420 15.42 -17.68 2.58
N THR A 421 16.12 -18.74 2.95
CA THR A 421 16.50 -19.03 4.33
C THR A 421 17.98 -18.79 4.61
N ASP A 422 18.84 -18.82 3.59
CA ASP A 422 20.25 -18.47 3.68
C ASP A 422 20.50 -17.11 3.03
N VAL A 423 20.23 -16.05 3.79
CA VAL A 423 20.47 -14.67 3.36
C VAL A 423 21.96 -14.35 3.29
N SER A 424 22.80 -15.11 4.02
CA SER A 424 24.23 -14.82 4.17
C SER A 424 24.98 -14.84 2.83
N LYS A 425 24.55 -15.68 1.87
CA LYS A 425 25.11 -15.73 0.51
C LYS A 425 24.93 -14.45 -0.32
N TYR A 426 24.08 -13.51 0.12
CA TYR A 426 23.90 -12.20 -0.52
C TYR A 426 24.74 -11.11 0.15
N LEU A 427 25.35 -11.36 1.30
CA LEU A 427 26.29 -10.42 1.92
C LEU A 427 27.63 -10.47 1.18
N PRO A 428 28.38 -9.35 1.11
CA PRO A 428 29.74 -9.37 0.60
C PRO A 428 30.69 -10.12 1.52
N ASP A 429 31.76 -10.66 0.94
CA ASP A 429 32.84 -11.29 1.69
C ASP A 429 33.48 -10.26 2.62
N VAL A 430 33.77 -10.67 3.86
CA VAL A 430 34.52 -9.85 4.82
C VAL A 430 35.98 -9.85 4.40
N THR A 431 36.50 -8.69 3.99
CA THR A 431 37.90 -8.54 3.59
C THR A 431 38.77 -8.02 4.74
N GLU A 432 40.10 -8.16 4.65
CA GLU A 432 41.03 -7.57 5.63
C GLU A 432 40.91 -6.04 5.71
N LYS A 433 40.44 -5.37 4.63
CA LYS A 433 40.14 -3.93 4.64
C LYS A 433 38.91 -3.59 5.50
N ASP A 434 37.93 -4.49 5.57
CA ASP A 434 36.74 -4.32 6.42
C ASP A 434 37.09 -4.53 7.91
N LEU A 435 38.06 -5.41 8.19
CA LEU A 435 38.59 -5.67 9.54
C LEU A 435 39.57 -4.60 10.02
N ALA A 436 40.26 -3.92 9.10
CA ALA A 436 41.14 -2.78 9.38
C ALA A 436 40.38 -1.47 9.66
N GLY A 437 39.04 -1.51 9.67
CA GLY A 437 38.17 -0.36 9.84
C GLY A 437 38.11 0.48 8.58
N ALA A 438 37.12 0.22 7.73
CA ALA A 438 36.72 1.21 6.73
C ALA A 438 36.49 2.55 7.45
N THR A 439 37.27 3.55 7.05
CA THR A 439 37.53 4.79 7.78
C THR A 439 36.26 5.40 8.35
N ALA A 440 36.15 5.39 9.67
CA ALA A 440 35.15 6.09 10.47
C ALA A 440 35.33 7.63 10.42
N GLU A 441 35.89 8.18 9.34
CA GLU A 441 36.41 9.55 9.27
C GLU A 441 35.31 10.61 9.09
N ASP A 442 34.07 10.23 8.71
CA ASP A 442 32.98 11.18 8.41
C ASP A 442 31.69 11.01 9.23
N VAL A 443 31.71 10.23 10.33
CA VAL A 443 30.52 10.07 11.21
C VAL A 443 30.68 10.91 12.47
N VAL A 444 29.78 11.87 12.67
CA VAL A 444 29.74 12.69 13.88
C VAL A 444 29.08 11.91 15.00
N LYS A 445 29.83 11.63 16.07
CA LYS A 445 29.30 10.97 17.28
C LYS A 445 28.67 12.01 18.20
N ILE A 446 27.43 11.75 18.62
CA ILE A 446 26.67 12.62 19.51
C ILE A 446 26.27 11.84 20.76
N ASP A 447 26.74 12.28 21.93
CA ASP A 447 26.30 11.78 23.24
C ASP A 447 25.18 12.67 23.79
N LEU A 448 23.94 12.20 23.63
CA LEU A 448 22.71 12.88 24.01
C LEU A 448 22.58 13.06 25.53
N ASN A 449 23.19 12.19 26.34
CA ASN A 449 23.08 12.27 27.81
C ASN A 449 24.03 13.33 28.39
N SER A 450 25.05 13.74 27.63
CA SER A 450 26.01 14.77 28.02
C SER A 450 25.58 16.21 27.68
N MET A 451 24.44 16.38 26.99
CA MET A 451 24.02 17.64 26.41
C MET A 451 22.57 17.98 26.79
N THR A 452 22.31 19.26 27.03
CA THR A 452 20.96 19.83 26.99
C THR A 452 20.45 19.92 25.55
N MET A 453 19.14 20.07 25.36
CA MET A 453 18.55 20.28 24.03
C MET A 453 19.13 21.52 23.31
N ALA A 454 19.52 22.56 24.06
CA ALA A 454 20.14 23.75 23.49
C ALA A 454 21.56 23.44 22.96
N GLU A 455 22.39 22.74 23.74
CA GLU A 455 23.74 22.32 23.34
C GLU A 455 23.72 21.33 22.17
N LEU A 456 22.74 20.41 22.16
CA LEU A 456 22.52 19.50 21.04
C LEU A 456 22.25 20.27 19.75
N ARG A 457 21.33 21.25 19.79
CA ARG A 457 21.03 22.09 18.62
C ARG A 457 22.22 22.92 18.16
N GLU A 458 22.99 23.49 19.10
CA GLU A 458 24.22 24.21 18.77
C GLU A 458 25.24 23.31 18.08
N THR A 459 25.42 22.09 18.58
CA THR A 459 26.27 21.07 17.96
C THR A 459 25.80 20.70 16.56
N LEU A 460 24.50 20.42 16.38
CA LEU A 460 23.93 20.10 15.07
C LEU A 460 24.06 21.27 14.08
N SER A 461 23.98 22.52 14.55
CA SER A 461 24.11 23.72 13.70
C SER A 461 25.49 23.87 13.05
N GLN A 462 26.52 23.23 13.60
CA GLN A 462 27.89 23.22 13.05
C GLN A 462 28.03 22.36 11.79
N HIS A 463 27.01 21.54 11.48
CA HIS A 463 27.07 20.57 10.40
C HIS A 463 26.02 20.86 9.33
N PRO A 464 26.34 20.68 8.03
CA PRO A 464 25.36 20.84 6.96
C PRO A 464 24.39 19.66 6.90
N VAL A 465 23.28 19.84 6.17
CA VAL A 465 22.48 18.70 5.70
C VAL A 465 23.35 17.69 4.96
N ARG A 466 22.92 16.42 4.92
CA ARG A 466 23.66 15.24 4.43
C ARG A 466 24.71 14.68 5.40
N THR A 467 25.03 15.37 6.50
CA THR A 467 25.97 14.86 7.52
C THR A 467 25.44 13.61 8.21
N ARG A 468 26.29 12.59 8.37
CA ARG A 468 26.01 11.35 9.09
C ARG A 468 26.29 11.49 10.57
N LEU A 469 25.36 10.99 11.38
CA LEU A 469 25.40 11.01 12.84
C LEU A 469 25.37 9.59 13.40
N SER A 470 26.04 9.40 14.54
CA SER A 470 25.92 8.24 15.42
C SER A 470 25.44 8.72 16.78
N LEU A 471 24.19 8.44 17.14
CA LEU A 471 23.56 8.95 18.36
C LEU A 471 23.67 7.91 19.48
N THR A 472 24.11 8.35 20.66
CA THR A 472 24.13 7.53 21.89
C THR A 472 23.45 8.30 23.01
N GLY A 473 22.56 7.64 23.77
CA GLY A 473 21.84 8.21 24.91
C GLY A 473 20.32 8.08 24.81
N THR A 474 19.61 8.91 25.56
CA THR A 474 18.15 8.82 25.70
C THR A 474 17.40 9.44 24.51
N ILE A 475 16.40 8.72 23.99
CA ILE A 475 15.47 9.22 22.97
C ILE A 475 14.02 8.95 23.41
N VAL A 476 13.12 9.90 23.16
CA VAL A 476 11.68 9.73 23.39
C VAL A 476 11.00 9.35 22.09
N VAL A 477 10.15 8.33 22.13
CA VAL A 477 9.40 7.84 20.97
C VAL A 477 7.95 8.29 21.07
N ALA A 478 7.43 8.91 20.02
CA ALA A 478 6.03 9.28 19.92
C ALA A 478 5.61 9.32 18.45
N ARG A 479 4.38 8.91 18.14
CA ARG A 479 3.85 8.90 16.76
C ARG A 479 2.40 9.39 16.73
N ASP A 480 1.64 9.00 15.72
CA ASP A 480 0.36 9.59 15.30
C ASP A 480 -0.60 9.89 16.47
N ILE A 481 -1.00 8.89 17.27
CA ILE A 481 -1.93 9.09 18.42
C ILE A 481 -1.31 9.96 19.52
N ALA A 482 -0.06 9.67 19.90
CA ALA A 482 0.65 10.45 20.92
C ALA A 482 0.80 11.94 20.52
N HIS A 483 1.01 12.24 19.24
CA HIS A 483 1.06 13.62 18.74
C HIS A 483 -0.31 14.30 18.81
N ALA A 484 -1.39 13.60 18.45
CA ALA A 484 -2.74 14.13 18.60
C ALA A 484 -3.07 14.44 20.08
N LYS A 485 -2.71 13.54 21.01
CA LYS A 485 -2.88 13.78 22.46
C LYS A 485 -2.02 14.94 22.97
N MET A 486 -0.77 15.07 22.52
CA MET A 486 0.09 16.21 22.88
C MET A 486 -0.45 17.54 22.35
N LEU A 487 -1.01 17.57 21.14
CA LEU A 487 -1.69 18.76 20.61
C LEU A 487 -2.91 19.12 21.45
N HIS A 488 -3.72 18.12 21.83
CA HIS A 488 -4.88 18.36 22.69
C HIS A 488 -4.48 18.94 24.05
N LYS A 489 -3.39 18.46 24.68
CA LYS A 489 -2.84 19.02 25.93
C LYS A 489 -2.42 20.49 25.77
N ILE A 490 -1.88 20.88 24.61
CA ILE A 490 -1.58 22.29 24.32
C ILE A 490 -2.88 23.10 24.23
N GLU A 491 -3.87 22.60 23.50
CA GLU A 491 -5.15 23.28 23.28
C GLU A 491 -6.01 23.38 24.54
N SER A 492 -5.90 22.43 25.47
CA SER A 492 -6.56 22.45 26.78
C SER A 492 -5.85 23.35 27.81
N GLY A 493 -4.67 23.88 27.48
CA GLY A 493 -3.87 24.73 28.36
C GLY A 493 -2.98 23.98 29.36
N GLU A 494 -2.90 22.65 29.27
CA GLU A 494 -1.97 21.82 30.06
C GLU A 494 -0.51 21.97 29.60
N GLY A 495 -0.33 22.40 28.34
CA GLY A 495 0.98 22.65 27.74
C GLY A 495 1.63 21.39 27.16
N LEU A 496 2.79 21.58 26.54
CA LEU A 496 3.56 20.47 25.95
C LEU A 496 4.31 19.70 27.06
N PRO A 497 4.26 18.35 27.09
CA PRO A 497 4.96 17.55 28.09
C PRO A 497 6.47 17.77 28.10
N GLU A 498 7.08 17.67 29.28
CA GLU A 498 8.49 17.99 29.47
C GLU A 498 9.43 17.05 28.70
N TYR A 499 9.06 15.77 28.59
CA TYR A 499 9.80 14.80 27.77
C TYR A 499 9.90 15.21 26.30
N ALA A 500 8.91 15.97 25.79
CA ALA A 500 8.88 16.43 24.41
C ALA A 500 9.74 17.68 24.17
N LYS A 501 10.12 18.38 25.26
CA LYS A 501 11.00 19.56 25.20
C LYS A 501 12.47 19.20 25.29
N ASN A 502 12.79 18.21 26.14
CA ASN A 502 14.15 17.93 26.54
C ASN A 502 14.82 16.79 25.76
N ASN A 503 14.10 16.06 24.92
CA ASN A 503 14.62 14.90 24.19
C ASN A 503 14.36 14.98 22.69
N ILE A 504 15.13 14.24 21.90
CA ILE A 504 14.80 13.95 20.51
C ILE A 504 13.47 13.20 20.47
N ILE A 505 12.57 13.59 19.55
CA ILE A 505 11.31 12.89 19.30
C ILE A 505 11.46 11.96 18.11
N TYR A 506 11.60 10.67 18.41
CA TYR A 506 11.68 9.59 17.43
C TYR A 506 10.28 9.11 17.03
N TYR A 507 9.95 9.23 15.76
CA TYR A 507 8.68 8.73 15.26
C TYR A 507 8.82 7.26 14.92
N ALA A 508 8.37 6.39 15.83
CA ALA A 508 8.37 4.95 15.64
C ALA A 508 7.27 4.29 16.49
N GLY A 509 7.06 2.99 16.27
CA GLY A 509 6.21 2.16 17.11
C GLY A 509 6.75 0.73 17.08
N PRO A 510 7.16 0.14 18.22
CA PRO A 510 7.91 -1.11 18.27
C PRO A 510 7.03 -2.32 17.92
N ALA A 511 7.64 -3.39 17.42
CA ALA A 511 7.07 -4.73 17.48
C ALA A 511 7.19 -5.32 18.89
N LYS A 512 6.53 -6.46 19.17
CA LYS A 512 6.66 -7.13 20.47
C LYS A 512 8.12 -7.49 20.76
N THR A 513 8.54 -7.32 22.01
CA THR A 513 9.89 -7.67 22.46
C THR A 513 10.01 -9.18 22.69
N PRO A 514 10.95 -9.88 22.01
CA PRO A 514 11.23 -11.27 22.28
C PRO A 514 11.76 -11.49 23.70
N GLU A 515 11.50 -12.67 24.26
CA GLU A 515 12.08 -13.07 25.55
C GLU A 515 13.62 -13.03 25.49
N GLY A 516 14.24 -12.37 26.48
CA GLY A 516 15.70 -12.21 26.55
C GLY A 516 16.30 -11.14 25.64
N TYR A 517 15.48 -10.35 24.93
CA TYR A 517 15.93 -9.23 24.09
C TYR A 517 15.63 -7.89 24.76
N ALA A 518 16.47 -6.89 24.50
CA ALA A 518 16.23 -5.51 24.95
C ALA A 518 15.05 -4.83 24.22
N SER A 519 14.81 -5.23 22.97
CA SER A 519 13.82 -4.59 22.11
C SER A 519 13.28 -5.55 21.05
N GLY A 520 12.01 -5.40 20.68
CA GLY A 520 11.50 -5.91 19.41
C GLY A 520 11.98 -5.08 18.23
N SER A 521 11.69 -5.50 16.99
CA SER A 521 12.06 -4.70 15.81
C SER A 521 11.49 -3.28 15.91
N PHE A 522 12.31 -2.25 15.71
CA PHE A 522 11.94 -0.88 16.09
C PHE A 522 12.50 0.21 15.16
N GLY A 523 12.22 0.08 13.86
CA GLY A 523 12.58 1.07 12.85
C GLY A 523 11.66 2.32 12.83
N PRO A 524 12.06 3.36 12.07
CA PRO A 524 11.33 4.63 11.98
C PRO A 524 10.01 4.51 11.22
N THR A 525 9.05 5.39 11.53
CA THR A 525 7.83 5.62 10.75
C THR A 525 7.95 6.87 9.84
N THR A 526 6.98 7.07 8.96
CA THR A 526 6.97 8.18 7.99
C THR A 526 6.87 9.53 8.70
N ALA A 527 7.88 10.37 8.53
CA ALA A 527 7.95 11.70 9.14
C ALA A 527 6.82 12.64 8.70
N GLY A 528 6.48 12.61 7.40
CA GLY A 528 5.50 13.49 6.77
C GLY A 528 4.12 13.52 7.44
N ARG A 529 3.73 12.46 8.18
CA ARG A 529 2.43 12.39 8.86
C ARG A 529 2.37 13.29 10.11
N MET A 530 3.53 13.60 10.69
CA MET A 530 3.62 14.46 11.87
C MET A 530 3.93 15.92 11.50
N ASP A 531 4.01 16.27 10.22
CA ASP A 531 4.41 17.62 9.77
C ASP A 531 3.50 18.73 10.32
N ALA A 532 2.20 18.46 10.47
CA ALA A 532 1.22 19.43 10.98
C ALA A 532 1.44 19.84 12.44
N TYR A 533 2.18 19.05 13.23
CA TYR A 533 2.41 19.32 14.65
C TYR A 533 3.68 20.14 14.92
N VAL A 534 4.65 20.11 14.00
CA VAL A 534 6.02 20.56 14.26
C VAL A 534 6.09 22.04 14.64
N ASP A 535 5.49 22.93 13.83
CA ASP A 535 5.52 24.38 14.07
C ASP A 535 4.89 24.71 15.44
N LYS A 536 3.75 24.09 15.74
CA LYS A 536 3.02 24.29 16.99
C LYS A 536 3.81 23.78 18.20
N PHE A 537 4.45 22.62 18.10
CA PHE A 537 5.23 22.07 19.21
C PHE A 537 6.50 22.88 19.48
N MET A 538 7.18 23.35 18.42
CA MET A 538 8.34 24.24 18.56
C MET A 538 7.95 25.61 19.13
N GLU A 539 6.79 26.15 18.76
CA GLU A 539 6.21 27.35 19.39
C GLU A 539 6.04 27.17 20.92
N HIS A 540 5.72 25.95 21.37
CA HIS A 540 5.56 25.59 22.78
C HIS A 540 6.83 25.02 23.42
N GLY A 541 7.99 25.23 22.78
CA GLY A 541 9.31 24.93 23.35
C GLY A 541 9.73 23.47 23.30
N GLY A 542 9.17 22.65 22.40
CA GLY A 542 9.61 21.27 22.23
C GLY A 542 9.57 20.76 20.79
N SER A 543 9.83 19.46 20.62
CA SER A 543 10.03 18.83 19.31
C SER A 543 11.11 19.50 18.45
N PHE A 544 12.10 20.14 19.07
CA PHE A 544 13.16 20.86 18.35
C PHE A 544 13.99 19.94 17.46
N VAL A 545 14.26 18.72 17.92
CA VAL A 545 14.98 17.70 17.14
C VAL A 545 14.05 16.50 16.96
N THR A 546 13.77 16.17 15.71
CA THR A 546 12.88 15.06 15.35
C THR A 546 13.67 14.00 14.58
N LEU A 547 13.37 12.72 14.80
CA LEU A 547 14.04 11.59 14.17
C LEU A 547 13.00 10.67 13.55
N ALA A 548 13.11 10.34 12.26
CA ALA A 548 12.14 9.48 11.57
C ALA A 548 12.69 9.01 10.21
N LYS A 549 11.84 8.65 9.25
CA LYS A 549 12.24 8.42 7.85
C LYS A 549 11.37 9.15 6.84
N GLY A 550 11.93 9.32 5.65
CA GLY A 550 11.28 9.94 4.51
C GLY A 550 11.49 11.45 4.42
N ASN A 551 11.27 12.00 3.23
CA ASN A 551 11.20 13.44 2.99
C ASN A 551 9.99 14.08 3.70
N ARG A 552 10.11 15.37 4.04
CA ARG A 552 9.07 16.14 4.73
C ARG A 552 8.58 17.30 3.86
N SER A 553 7.46 17.89 4.25
CA SER A 553 6.93 19.08 3.58
C SER A 553 7.66 20.35 4.01
N ARG A 554 7.58 21.38 3.17
CA ARG A 554 8.24 22.68 3.38
C ARG A 554 7.84 23.39 4.67
N GLN A 555 6.68 23.06 5.26
CA GLN A 555 6.27 23.61 6.55
C GLN A 555 7.28 23.27 7.66
N VAL A 556 7.87 22.08 7.61
CA VAL A 556 8.85 21.62 8.60
C VAL A 556 10.17 22.35 8.40
N THR A 557 10.62 22.51 7.16
CA THR A 557 11.82 23.31 6.83
C THR A 557 11.68 24.75 7.32
N ASN A 558 10.51 25.36 7.13
CA ASN A 558 10.24 26.71 7.61
C ASN A 558 10.21 26.79 9.14
N ALA A 559 9.61 25.81 9.82
CA ALA A 559 9.56 25.74 11.29
C ALA A 559 10.97 25.55 11.88
N CYS A 560 11.77 24.63 11.33
CA CYS A 560 13.16 24.41 11.75
C CYS A 560 13.98 25.69 11.63
N LYS A 561 13.87 26.41 10.51
CA LYS A 561 14.51 27.71 10.32
C LYS A 561 14.04 28.77 11.32
N LYS A 562 12.74 28.82 11.62
CA LYS A 562 12.14 29.83 12.50
C LYS A 562 12.54 29.63 13.97
N TYR A 563 12.63 28.38 14.43
CA TYR A 563 12.77 28.04 15.84
C TYR A 563 14.13 27.42 16.22
N GLY A 564 15.02 27.23 15.24
CA GLY A 564 16.31 26.57 15.46
C GLY A 564 16.18 25.06 15.66
N GLY A 565 15.33 24.41 14.86
CA GLY A 565 15.04 22.98 14.92
C GLY A 565 15.79 22.16 13.86
N PHE A 566 15.74 20.84 13.99
CA PHE A 566 16.38 19.88 13.10
C PHE A 566 15.48 18.67 12.83
N TYR A 567 15.57 18.12 11.63
CA TYR A 567 15.05 16.80 11.30
C TYR A 567 16.19 15.86 10.93
N LEU A 568 16.26 14.76 11.67
CA LEU A 568 17.20 13.67 11.47
C LEU A 568 16.49 12.51 10.74
N GLY A 569 17.06 12.07 9.62
CA GLY A 569 16.59 10.90 8.89
C GLY A 569 17.35 9.65 9.31
N SER A 570 16.64 8.63 9.80
CA SER A 570 17.16 7.28 9.95
C SER A 570 16.82 6.44 8.72
N ILE A 571 17.54 5.32 8.53
CA ILE A 571 17.26 4.38 7.45
C ILE A 571 15.92 3.70 7.72
N GLY A 572 14.99 3.81 6.78
CA GLY A 572 13.71 3.12 6.82
C GLY A 572 13.84 1.67 6.35
N GLY A 573 13.30 0.73 7.11
CA GLY A 573 13.35 -0.70 6.77
C GLY A 573 14.13 -1.57 7.76
N PRO A 574 15.41 -1.27 8.09
CA PRO A 574 16.27 -2.18 8.85
C PRO A 574 15.96 -2.19 10.36
N ALA A 575 14.76 -2.63 10.74
CA ALA A 575 14.26 -2.53 12.11
C ALA A 575 14.84 -3.57 13.09
N ALA A 576 15.13 -4.78 12.60
CA ALA A 576 15.68 -5.87 13.42
C ALA A 576 17.15 -5.60 13.80
N ILE A 577 17.94 -5.05 12.87
CA ILE A 577 19.32 -4.67 13.18
C ILE A 577 19.39 -3.49 14.16
N LEU A 578 18.53 -2.49 14.01
CA LEU A 578 18.45 -1.39 14.98
C LEU A 578 18.09 -1.90 16.38
N ALA A 579 17.10 -2.80 16.48
CA ALA A 579 16.71 -3.42 17.74
C ALA A 579 17.85 -4.23 18.38
N LYS A 580 18.58 -5.01 17.57
CA LYS A 580 19.65 -5.89 18.07
C LYS A 580 20.91 -5.12 18.47
N ASN A 581 21.29 -4.12 17.69
CA ASN A 581 22.61 -3.48 17.83
C ASN A 581 22.54 -2.14 18.56
N CYS A 582 21.47 -1.36 18.35
CA CYS A 582 21.42 0.02 18.79
C CYS A 582 20.54 0.23 20.03
N ILE A 583 19.40 -0.46 20.16
CA ILE A 583 18.45 -0.21 21.26
C ILE A 583 18.77 -1.10 22.45
N LYS A 584 19.05 -0.49 23.60
CA LYS A 584 19.52 -1.18 24.81
C LYS A 584 18.47 -1.30 25.91
N ASN A 585 17.50 -0.38 25.92
CA ASN A 585 16.40 -0.37 26.87
C ASN A 585 15.15 0.23 26.22
N VAL A 586 13.96 -0.25 26.62
CA VAL A 586 12.66 0.25 26.16
C VAL A 586 11.70 0.28 27.34
N GLU A 587 11.19 1.47 27.64
CA GLU A 587 10.23 1.70 28.72
C GLU A 587 9.01 2.47 28.20
N VAL A 588 7.81 2.12 28.65
CA VAL A 588 6.62 2.95 28.42
C VAL A 588 6.73 4.18 29.30
N LEU A 589 6.57 5.36 28.70
CA LEU A 589 6.68 6.65 29.38
C LEU A 589 5.32 7.31 29.63
N ASP A 590 4.39 7.23 28.67
CA ASP A 590 3.04 7.82 28.77
C ASP A 590 2.06 7.09 27.83
N ASN A 591 0.76 7.09 28.15
CA ASN A 591 -0.33 6.52 27.36
C ASN A 591 -0.16 5.03 26.99
N GLU A 592 0.11 4.17 27.98
CA GLU A 592 0.31 2.72 27.80
C GLU A 592 -0.86 2.04 27.06
N GLU A 593 -2.08 2.55 27.23
CA GLU A 593 -3.29 2.02 26.61
C GLU A 593 -3.29 2.06 25.08
N ASP A 594 -2.45 2.91 24.47
CA ASP A 594 -2.33 3.03 23.00
C ASP A 594 -1.46 1.92 22.38
N GLY A 595 -0.92 1.00 23.20
CA GLY A 595 -0.11 -0.11 22.76
C GLY A 595 1.15 0.37 22.03
N MET A 596 1.36 -0.07 20.78
CA MET A 596 2.54 0.33 20.00
C MET A 596 2.63 1.83 19.67
N GLU A 597 1.55 2.59 19.88
CA GLU A 597 1.50 4.06 19.70
C GLU A 597 1.69 4.85 21.00
N ALA A 598 1.91 4.17 22.13
CA ALA A 598 2.29 4.80 23.39
C ALA A 598 3.54 5.68 23.24
N VAL A 599 3.78 6.55 24.22
CA VAL A 599 5.05 7.27 24.33
C VAL A 599 6.05 6.35 24.99
N TRP A 600 7.21 6.17 24.36
CA TRP A 600 8.29 5.34 24.90
C TRP A 600 9.51 6.17 25.25
N LYS A 601 10.31 5.68 26.19
CA LYS A 601 11.67 6.13 26.43
C LYS A 601 12.60 4.99 26.04
N ILE A 602 13.59 5.27 25.21
CA ILE A 602 14.59 4.29 24.79
C ILE A 602 16.00 4.80 25.04
N ASP A 603 16.88 3.88 25.41
CA ASP A 603 18.32 4.13 25.45
C ASP A 603 18.95 3.51 24.21
N VAL A 604 19.72 4.31 23.47
CA VAL A 604 20.37 3.88 22.23
C VAL A 604 21.88 4.02 22.31
N GLU A 605 22.59 3.17 21.58
CA GLU A 605 24.02 3.28 21.31
C GLU A 605 24.25 3.17 19.80
N ASP A 606 25.15 4.00 19.29
CA ASP A 606 25.52 4.04 17.87
C ASP A 606 24.34 4.05 16.88
N PHE A 607 23.27 4.79 17.21
CA PHE A 607 22.08 4.86 16.37
C PHE A 607 22.32 5.73 15.13
N PRO A 608 22.18 5.19 13.91
CA PRO A 608 22.52 5.91 12.69
C PRO A 608 21.43 6.91 12.28
N ALA A 609 21.84 8.13 11.96
CA ALA A 609 20.97 9.16 11.40
C ALA A 609 21.72 10.09 10.42
N PHE A 610 20.96 10.88 9.67
CA PHE A 610 21.46 11.92 8.78
C PHE A 610 20.79 13.25 9.10
N ILE A 611 21.50 14.37 9.04
CA ILE A 611 20.85 15.69 9.07
C ILE A 611 20.10 15.89 7.74
N VAL A 612 18.77 15.88 7.79
CA VAL A 612 17.91 16.03 6.61
C VAL A 612 17.42 17.47 6.46
N VAL A 613 16.97 18.09 7.56
CA VAL A 613 16.62 19.52 7.61
C VAL A 613 17.41 20.16 8.73
N ASP A 614 17.98 21.33 8.45
CA ASP A 614 18.73 22.11 9.42
C ASP A 614 17.96 23.35 9.94
N ASP A 615 18.61 24.07 10.84
CA ASP A 615 18.13 25.31 11.46
C ASP A 615 18.25 26.56 10.56
N LYS A 616 18.72 26.40 9.31
CA LYS A 616 18.97 27.48 8.34
C LYS A 616 17.95 27.47 7.20
N GLY A 617 17.19 26.39 7.09
CA GLY A 617 16.14 26.15 6.10
C GLY A 617 16.64 25.39 4.88
N ASP A 618 17.75 24.66 5.02
CA ASP A 618 18.23 23.72 4.03
C ASP A 618 17.56 22.35 4.24
N ASP A 619 17.34 21.65 3.12
CA ASP A 619 16.70 20.33 3.08
C ASP A 619 17.45 19.44 2.09
N PHE A 620 17.90 18.29 2.58
CA PHE A 620 18.58 17.22 1.84
C PHE A 620 17.90 16.91 0.50
N PHE A 621 16.58 16.86 0.49
CA PHE A 621 15.79 16.41 -0.66
C PHE A 621 15.38 17.53 -1.61
N LYS A 622 15.66 18.80 -1.28
CA LYS A 622 15.26 19.97 -2.07
C LYS A 622 15.72 19.91 -3.53
N GLU A 623 16.89 19.34 -3.78
CA GLU A 623 17.44 19.19 -5.12
C GLU A 623 16.57 18.32 -6.05
N TRP A 624 15.96 17.26 -5.50
CA TRP A 624 15.26 16.26 -6.31
C TRP A 624 13.73 16.35 -6.20
N LEU A 625 13.22 16.77 -5.04
CA LEU A 625 11.81 16.82 -4.67
C LEU A 625 11.26 18.23 -4.43
N GLY A 626 12.10 19.27 -4.46
CA GLY A 626 11.74 20.66 -4.14
C GLY A 626 11.09 21.46 -5.26
#